data_AF-A0A929UXF1-F1
#
_entry.id   AF-A0A929UXF1-F1
#
_cell.length_a   1.000
_cell.length_b   1.000
_cell.length_c   1.000
_cell.angle_alpha   90.00
_cell.angle_beta   90.00
_cell.angle_gamma   90.00
#
_symmetry.space_group_name_H-M   'P 1'
#
loop_
_entity.id
_entity.type
_entity.pdbx_description
1 polymer ?
#
loop_
_entity_poly.entity_id
_entity_poly.type
_entity_poly.pdbx_seq_one_letter_code
_entity_poly.pdbx_strand_id
1 'polypeptide(L)'
;MGIALQTVTNELTHVFLLSVGAFLLAMFLTPIYTFFAYRYRFWKRQRSESTDGKKLKVFAKFQAAKLRRNIPTMAGVIGVISIFVVTIFFNLDRAQTWLPLAALVGGGIVGLIDDIINLRGLGGGAAGLRSPVKFALITLIGVVLGWFFFAKLGVASFHVPFVGEVNIGWLIVPLFAFAVVATGNAVNISDGMDGLAGGLLGISFGAFGVIALLQQHVILAGFCFTVVGVLLSYLWFNIYPARFFMGDVGSFAYGACLGVVAMLTDSLLLLPVIGLLFVIEAGSSLTQIVSKKLFKRKIFLSAPIHHHLEAIGWPETKVTMRFWVIGCVMAFIGVMLALAGGHIA
;
A
#
# COMPACT_ATOMS: atom_id res chain seq x y z
N MET A 1 -4.48 -38.26 -10.26
CA MET A 1 -3.38 -37.62 -9.50
C MET A 1 -2.40 -36.87 -10.41
N GLY A 2 -1.86 -37.48 -11.49
CA GLY A 2 -0.92 -36.80 -12.40
C GLY A 2 -1.46 -35.55 -13.11
N ILE A 3 -2.70 -35.59 -13.62
CA ILE A 3 -3.34 -34.46 -14.34
C ILE A 3 -3.57 -33.25 -13.42
N ALA A 4 -3.98 -33.50 -12.16
CA ALA A 4 -4.21 -32.44 -11.17
C ALA A 4 -2.90 -31.75 -10.78
N LEU A 5 -1.84 -32.53 -10.51
CA LEU A 5 -0.51 -31.98 -10.18
C LEU A 5 0.07 -31.17 -11.35
N GLN A 6 -0.11 -31.63 -12.58
CA GLN A 6 0.33 -30.91 -13.77
C GLN A 6 -0.43 -29.59 -13.97
N THR A 7 -1.73 -29.57 -13.70
CA THR A 7 -2.54 -28.34 -13.80
C THR A 7 -2.08 -27.29 -12.78
N VAL A 8 -1.93 -27.68 -11.51
CA VAL A 8 -1.41 -26.81 -10.45
C VAL A 8 -0.01 -26.30 -10.78
N THR A 9 0.85 -27.16 -11.31
CA THR A 9 2.23 -26.78 -11.70
C THR A 9 2.21 -25.73 -12.80
N ASN A 10 1.37 -25.90 -13.82
CA ASN A 10 1.25 -24.94 -14.93
C ASN A 10 0.73 -23.58 -14.44
N GLU A 11 -0.29 -23.59 -13.58
CA GLU A 11 -0.89 -22.39 -12.99
C GLU A 11 0.12 -21.61 -12.13
N LEU A 12 0.84 -22.30 -11.25
CA LEU A 12 1.89 -21.69 -10.45
C LEU A 12 3.03 -21.15 -11.31
N THR A 13 3.42 -21.89 -12.35
CA THR A 13 4.45 -21.43 -13.30
C THR A 13 4.02 -20.12 -13.96
N HIS A 14 2.76 -20.01 -14.38
CA HIS A 14 2.23 -18.78 -14.95
C HIS A 14 2.24 -17.62 -13.94
N VAL A 15 1.79 -17.86 -12.70
CA VAL A 15 1.85 -16.86 -11.61
C VAL A 15 3.27 -16.34 -11.37
N PHE A 16 4.26 -17.22 -11.30
CA PHE A 16 5.65 -16.82 -11.12
C PHE A 16 6.23 -16.09 -12.34
N LEU A 17 5.87 -16.50 -13.56
CA LEU A 17 6.27 -15.80 -14.77
C LEU A 17 5.73 -14.37 -14.82
N LEU A 18 4.47 -14.13 -14.40
CA LEU A 18 3.91 -12.77 -14.29
C LEU A 18 4.70 -11.93 -13.27
N SER A 19 5.03 -12.51 -12.12
CA SER A 19 5.83 -11.85 -11.09
C SER A 19 7.23 -11.44 -11.60
N VAL A 20 7.94 -12.37 -12.24
CA VAL A 20 9.27 -12.11 -12.83
C VAL A 20 9.18 -11.10 -13.97
N GLY A 21 8.18 -11.23 -14.84
CA GLY A 21 7.95 -10.29 -15.94
C GLY A 21 7.70 -8.87 -15.43
N ALA A 22 6.93 -8.71 -14.36
CA ALA A 22 6.65 -7.41 -13.74
C ALA A 22 7.89 -6.82 -13.05
N PHE A 23 8.68 -7.65 -12.38
CA PHE A 23 9.98 -7.25 -11.83
C PHE A 23 10.91 -6.73 -12.93
N LEU A 24 11.08 -7.49 -14.03
CA LEU A 24 11.95 -7.12 -15.13
C LEU A 24 11.49 -5.84 -15.83
N LEU A 25 10.19 -5.71 -16.07
CA LEU A 25 9.60 -4.50 -16.66
C LEU A 25 9.82 -3.27 -15.75
N ALA A 26 9.59 -3.40 -14.44
CA ALA A 26 9.85 -2.33 -13.49
C ALA A 26 11.35 -1.96 -13.42
N MET A 27 12.25 -2.96 -13.43
CA MET A 27 13.70 -2.74 -13.50
C MET A 27 14.10 -1.99 -14.77
N PHE A 28 13.49 -2.32 -15.91
CA PHE A 28 13.73 -1.66 -17.18
C PHE A 28 13.21 -0.21 -17.23
N LEU A 29 12.01 0.05 -16.68
CA LEU A 29 11.42 1.39 -16.65
C LEU A 29 12.09 2.33 -15.65
N THR A 30 12.73 1.80 -14.61
CA THR A 30 13.38 2.60 -13.56
C THR A 30 14.48 3.55 -14.06
N PRO A 31 15.48 3.13 -14.88
CA PRO A 31 16.50 4.05 -15.41
C PRO A 31 15.88 5.16 -16.28
N ILE A 32 14.83 4.84 -17.06
CA ILE A 32 14.11 5.82 -17.88
C ILE A 32 13.43 6.86 -16.99
N TYR A 33 12.70 6.39 -15.97
CA TYR A 33 12.04 7.26 -15.00
C TYR A 33 13.05 8.17 -14.29
N THR A 34 14.11 7.58 -13.72
CA THR A 34 15.10 8.32 -12.95
C THR A 34 15.81 9.37 -13.80
N PHE A 35 16.13 9.08 -15.07
CA PHE A 35 16.68 10.08 -15.99
C PHE A 35 15.80 11.34 -16.06
N PHE A 36 14.50 11.17 -16.30
CA PHE A 36 13.57 12.31 -16.36
C PHE A 36 13.37 12.97 -14.99
N ALA A 37 13.28 12.17 -13.92
CA ALA A 37 13.02 12.67 -12.58
C ALA A 37 14.18 13.55 -12.06
N TYR A 38 15.43 13.18 -12.35
CA TYR A 38 16.60 14.02 -12.06
C TYR A 38 16.72 15.21 -13.02
N ARG A 39 16.44 15.03 -14.32
CA ARG A 39 16.48 16.11 -15.32
C ARG A 39 15.50 17.25 -15.01
N TYR A 40 14.28 16.91 -14.60
CA TYR A 40 13.21 17.86 -14.30
C TYR A 40 13.03 18.14 -12.81
N ARG A 41 13.92 17.61 -11.96
CA ARG A 41 14.01 17.94 -10.53
C ARG A 41 12.76 17.60 -9.74
N PHE A 42 12.28 16.35 -9.83
CA PHE A 42 11.08 15.87 -9.14
C PHE A 42 11.29 15.63 -7.63
N TRP A 43 11.95 16.53 -6.91
CA TRP A 43 12.13 16.44 -5.45
C TRP A 43 11.24 17.44 -4.70
N LYS A 44 10.76 17.04 -3.51
CA LYS A 44 9.89 17.89 -2.68
C LYS A 44 10.68 19.09 -2.12
N ARG A 45 10.06 20.26 -2.06
CA ARG A 45 10.63 21.47 -1.42
C ARG A 45 10.41 21.41 0.10
N GLN A 46 11.33 22.00 0.87
CA GLN A 46 11.34 21.92 2.34
C GLN A 46 10.08 22.54 2.96
N ARG A 47 9.43 21.83 3.90
CA ARG A 47 8.31 22.36 4.71
C ARG A 47 8.84 23.34 5.76
N SER A 48 8.16 24.48 5.93
CA SER A 48 8.38 25.42 7.04
C SER A 48 7.40 25.20 8.21
N GLU A 49 6.23 24.56 7.98
CA GLU A 49 5.13 24.49 8.96
C GLU A 49 4.49 23.09 9.07
N SER A 50 3.99 22.75 10.27
CA SER A 50 3.17 21.56 10.56
C SER A 50 1.73 21.75 10.07
N THR A 51 0.94 20.67 10.05
CA THR A 51 -0.53 20.70 9.89
C THR A 51 -1.25 21.68 10.84
N ASP A 52 -0.61 22.04 11.96
CA ASP A 52 -1.09 23.04 12.95
C ASP A 52 -0.39 24.42 12.84
N GLY A 53 0.35 24.71 11.77
CA GLY A 53 1.07 26.00 11.58
C GLY A 53 2.30 26.22 12.48
N LYS A 54 2.66 25.28 13.37
CA LYS A 54 3.83 25.39 14.25
C LYS A 54 5.10 24.81 13.61
N LYS A 55 6.25 25.45 13.84
CA LYS A 55 7.58 24.99 13.37
C LYS A 55 7.94 23.63 13.96
N LEU A 56 8.24 22.65 13.10
CA LEU A 56 8.63 21.28 13.47
C LEU A 56 10.13 21.21 13.85
N LYS A 57 10.50 21.56 15.09
CA LYS A 57 11.92 21.57 15.51
C LYS A 57 12.61 20.20 15.47
N VAL A 58 11.92 19.10 15.81
CA VAL A 58 12.50 17.74 15.86
C VAL A 58 12.49 17.05 14.49
N PHE A 59 11.38 17.16 13.76
CA PHE A 59 11.22 16.62 12.40
C PHE A 59 12.21 17.25 11.40
N ALA A 60 12.53 18.54 11.58
CA ALA A 60 13.43 19.27 10.69
C ALA A 60 14.87 18.75 10.68
N LYS A 61 15.37 18.14 11.77
CA LYS A 61 16.78 17.71 11.85
C LYS A 61 17.06 16.49 10.97
N PHE A 62 16.17 15.50 10.97
CA PHE A 62 16.32 14.26 10.20
C PHE A 62 15.93 14.44 8.73
N GLN A 63 14.84 15.16 8.45
CA GLN A 63 14.48 15.51 7.08
C GLN A 63 15.52 16.41 6.39
N ALA A 64 16.18 17.33 7.11
CA ALA A 64 17.22 18.17 6.51
C ALA A 64 18.39 17.37 5.91
N ALA A 65 18.74 16.22 6.48
CA ALA A 65 19.77 15.34 5.92
C ALA A 65 19.29 14.63 4.64
N LYS A 66 18.02 14.19 4.61
CA LYS A 66 17.42 13.50 3.45
C LYS A 66 17.12 14.44 2.29
N LEU A 67 16.61 15.64 2.58
CA LEU A 67 16.33 16.68 1.59
C LEU A 67 17.60 17.23 0.93
N ARG A 68 18.75 17.25 1.63
CA ARG A 68 20.05 17.60 1.03
C ARG A 68 20.47 16.64 -0.09
N ARG A 69 19.90 15.43 -0.15
CA ARG A 69 20.23 14.42 -1.16
C ARG A 69 19.42 14.55 -2.46
N ASN A 70 18.51 15.54 -2.58
CA ASN A 70 17.70 15.81 -3.80
C ASN A 70 17.06 14.55 -4.40
N ILE A 71 16.45 13.72 -3.54
CA ILE A 71 15.88 12.43 -3.92
C ILE A 71 14.54 12.65 -4.63
N PRO A 72 14.36 12.16 -5.88
CA PRO A 72 13.09 12.28 -6.59
C PRO A 72 11.93 11.53 -5.90
N THR A 73 10.71 12.04 -6.03
CA THR A 73 9.44 11.40 -5.58
C THR A 73 8.61 10.94 -6.78
N MET A 74 7.41 10.38 -6.60
CA MET A 74 6.51 9.82 -7.64
C MET A 74 6.96 8.52 -8.32
N ALA A 75 7.95 7.82 -7.78
CA ALA A 75 8.42 6.58 -8.40
C ALA A 75 7.38 5.45 -8.41
N GLY A 76 6.31 5.58 -7.63
CA GLY A 76 5.13 4.70 -7.69
C GLY A 76 4.51 4.60 -9.09
N VAL A 77 4.69 5.62 -9.96
CA VAL A 77 4.25 5.57 -11.37
C VAL A 77 4.84 4.36 -12.10
N ILE A 78 6.12 4.04 -11.86
CA ILE A 78 6.78 2.87 -12.47
C ILE A 78 5.97 1.63 -12.15
N GLY A 79 5.62 1.47 -10.87
CA GLY A 79 4.94 0.27 -10.44
C GLY A 79 3.50 0.16 -10.92
N VAL A 80 2.74 1.27 -10.90
CA VAL A 80 1.38 1.30 -11.46
C VAL A 80 1.38 0.94 -12.94
N ILE A 81 2.31 1.50 -13.73
CA ILE A 81 2.45 1.19 -15.16
C ILE A 81 2.85 -0.28 -15.37
N SER A 82 3.86 -0.78 -14.64
CA SER A 82 4.31 -2.16 -14.78
C SER A 82 3.20 -3.17 -14.46
N ILE A 83 2.47 -2.97 -13.35
CA ILE A 83 1.35 -3.86 -12.98
C ILE A 83 0.22 -3.76 -14.01
N PHE A 84 -0.10 -2.56 -14.48
CA PHE A 84 -1.12 -2.37 -15.52
C PHE A 84 -0.75 -3.12 -16.80
N VAL A 85 0.47 -2.93 -17.31
CA VAL A 85 0.93 -3.58 -18.54
C VAL A 85 0.94 -5.10 -18.37
N VAL A 86 1.50 -5.62 -17.27
CA VAL A 86 1.55 -7.07 -17.06
C VAL A 86 0.15 -7.67 -16.93
N THR A 87 -0.74 -7.04 -16.15
CA THR A 87 -2.10 -7.52 -15.95
C THR A 87 -2.95 -7.45 -17.23
N ILE A 88 -2.81 -6.38 -18.01
CA ILE A 88 -3.61 -6.22 -19.24
C ILE A 88 -3.10 -7.12 -20.36
N PHE A 89 -1.79 -7.22 -20.59
CA PHE A 89 -1.26 -7.91 -21.77
C PHE A 89 -0.95 -9.39 -21.55
N PHE A 90 -0.65 -9.80 -20.32
CA PHE A 90 -0.16 -11.16 -20.04
C PHE A 90 -1.10 -11.98 -19.16
N ASN A 91 -2.08 -11.36 -18.48
CA ASN A 91 -3.10 -12.11 -17.77
C ASN A 91 -4.32 -12.37 -18.68
N LEU A 92 -4.45 -13.61 -19.17
CA LEU A 92 -5.45 -14.01 -20.16
C LEU A 92 -6.88 -14.08 -19.59
N ASP A 93 -7.02 -14.36 -18.29
CA ASP A 93 -8.29 -14.26 -17.56
C ASP A 93 -8.20 -13.12 -16.53
N ARG A 94 -9.18 -12.21 -16.60
CA ARG A 94 -9.17 -10.94 -15.84
C ARG A 94 -10.38 -10.79 -14.92
N ALA A 95 -11.24 -11.79 -14.81
CA ALA A 95 -12.48 -11.70 -14.03
C ALA A 95 -12.24 -11.21 -12.58
N GLN A 96 -11.13 -11.65 -11.97
CA GLN A 96 -10.76 -11.31 -10.58
C GLN A 96 -9.77 -10.14 -10.46
N THR A 97 -9.22 -9.61 -11.56
CA THR A 97 -8.18 -8.56 -11.52
C THR A 97 -8.70 -7.14 -11.76
N TRP A 98 -9.92 -6.97 -12.29
CA TRP A 98 -10.45 -5.64 -12.61
C TRP A 98 -10.60 -4.73 -11.40
N LEU A 99 -11.17 -5.21 -10.29
CA LEU A 99 -11.34 -4.41 -9.08
C LEU A 99 -9.99 -3.95 -8.47
N PRO A 100 -9.02 -4.85 -8.21
CA PRO A 100 -7.76 -4.44 -7.62
C PRO A 100 -6.94 -3.57 -8.59
N LEU A 101 -7.00 -3.83 -9.90
CA LEU A 101 -6.37 -2.96 -10.90
C LEU A 101 -7.03 -1.57 -10.95
N ALA A 102 -8.36 -1.47 -10.88
CA ALA A 102 -9.06 -0.20 -10.84
C ALA A 102 -8.73 0.59 -9.55
N ALA A 103 -8.61 -0.08 -8.40
CA ALA A 103 -8.16 0.54 -7.16
C ALA A 103 -6.71 1.04 -7.26
N LEU A 104 -5.82 0.24 -7.84
CA LEU A 104 -4.42 0.59 -8.06
C LEU A 104 -4.29 1.83 -8.96
N VAL A 105 -4.96 1.83 -10.11
CA VAL A 105 -4.93 2.95 -11.06
C VAL A 105 -5.62 4.17 -10.48
N GLY A 106 -6.80 4.02 -9.88
CA GLY A 106 -7.55 5.12 -9.26
C GLY A 106 -6.78 5.79 -8.12
N GLY A 107 -6.25 4.99 -7.18
CA GLY A 107 -5.39 5.47 -6.10
C GLY A 107 -4.11 6.13 -6.62
N GLY A 108 -3.51 5.55 -7.67
CA GLY A 108 -2.33 6.10 -8.34
C GLY A 108 -2.59 7.45 -8.99
N ILE A 109 -3.74 7.64 -9.64
CA ILE A 109 -4.15 8.94 -10.23
C ILE A 109 -4.32 9.99 -9.13
N VAL A 110 -5.02 9.67 -8.04
CA VAL A 110 -5.20 10.62 -6.92
C VAL A 110 -3.84 11.02 -6.32
N GLY A 111 -2.96 10.04 -6.11
CA GLY A 111 -1.61 10.29 -5.61
C GLY A 111 -0.75 11.10 -6.58
N LEU A 112 -0.90 10.88 -7.89
CA LEU A 112 -0.19 11.64 -8.94
C LEU A 112 -0.63 13.09 -8.98
N ILE A 113 -1.94 13.35 -8.89
CA ILE A 113 -2.48 14.70 -8.81
C ILE A 113 -1.90 15.43 -7.58
N ASP A 114 -1.86 14.75 -6.43
CA ASP A 114 -1.31 15.31 -5.20
C ASP A 114 0.18 15.66 -5.32
N ASP A 115 1.01 14.71 -5.76
CA ASP A 115 2.45 14.92 -5.88
C ASP A 115 2.78 16.00 -6.93
N ILE A 116 2.05 16.08 -8.05
CA ILE A 116 2.24 17.15 -9.06
C ILE A 116 1.91 18.52 -8.46
N ILE A 117 0.81 18.65 -7.72
CA ILE A 117 0.41 19.91 -7.08
C ILE A 117 1.44 20.32 -6.02
N ASN A 118 1.96 19.35 -5.27
CA ASN A 118 3.00 19.57 -4.28
C ASN A 118 4.31 20.04 -4.93
N LEU A 119 4.74 19.39 -6.02
CA LEU A 119 5.95 19.76 -6.77
C LEU A 119 5.87 21.15 -7.41
N ARG A 120 4.69 21.51 -7.96
CA ARG A 120 4.47 22.81 -8.59
C ARG A 120 4.15 23.94 -7.61
N GLY A 121 3.96 23.63 -6.31
CA GLY A 121 3.57 24.62 -5.31
C GLY A 121 2.17 25.19 -5.53
N LEU A 122 1.30 24.47 -6.25
CA LEU A 122 -0.05 24.92 -6.62
C LEU A 122 -1.08 24.68 -5.52
N GLY A 123 -0.68 24.15 -4.36
CA GLY A 123 -1.57 23.76 -3.26
C GLY A 123 -2.15 24.93 -2.44
N GLY A 124 -1.99 26.18 -2.89
CA GLY A 124 -2.55 27.36 -2.20
C GLY A 124 -2.10 27.48 -0.74
N GLY A 125 -0.84 27.15 -0.45
CA GLY A 125 -0.28 27.12 0.91
C GLY A 125 -0.25 25.72 1.57
N ALA A 126 -0.97 24.73 1.03
CA ALA A 126 -0.87 23.33 1.47
C ALA A 126 0.20 22.57 0.68
N ALA A 127 0.84 21.58 1.32
CA ALA A 127 1.73 20.64 0.65
C ALA A 127 0.92 19.57 -0.08
N GLY A 128 0.54 19.83 -1.33
CA GLY A 128 -0.30 18.95 -2.15
C GLY A 128 -1.79 19.34 -2.14
N LEU A 129 -2.65 18.36 -2.45
CA LEU A 129 -4.10 18.46 -2.34
C LEU A 129 -4.49 18.71 -0.87
N ARG A 130 -5.57 19.47 -0.69
CA ARG A 130 -6.20 19.62 0.64
C ARG A 130 -6.64 18.23 1.14
N SER A 131 -6.31 17.91 2.39
CA SER A 131 -6.59 16.58 2.97
C SER A 131 -8.05 16.12 2.84
N PRO A 132 -9.09 16.99 3.00
CA PRO A 132 -10.48 16.56 2.78
C PRO A 132 -10.79 16.18 1.34
N VAL A 133 -10.18 16.85 0.35
CA VAL A 133 -10.40 16.54 -1.07
C VAL A 133 -9.77 15.19 -1.40
N LYS A 134 -8.53 14.96 -0.94
CA LYS A 134 -7.85 13.67 -1.11
C LYS A 134 -8.65 12.52 -0.48
N PHE A 135 -9.13 12.71 0.74
CA PHE A 135 -9.98 11.76 1.44
C PHE A 135 -11.28 11.48 0.67
N ALA A 136 -11.95 12.52 0.18
CA ALA A 136 -13.18 12.38 -0.62
C ALA A 136 -12.95 11.60 -1.93
N LEU A 137 -11.84 11.85 -2.64
CA LEU A 137 -11.52 11.14 -3.88
C LEU A 137 -11.25 9.64 -3.65
N ILE A 138 -10.46 9.28 -2.63
CA ILE A 138 -10.23 7.87 -2.28
C ILE A 138 -11.52 7.20 -1.78
N THR A 139 -12.35 7.94 -1.03
CA THR A 139 -13.67 7.43 -0.59
C THR A 139 -14.59 7.17 -1.76
N LEU A 140 -14.63 8.08 -2.76
CA LEU A 140 -15.40 7.90 -3.98
C LEU A 140 -14.96 6.65 -4.74
N ILE A 141 -13.64 6.42 -4.87
CA ILE A 141 -13.11 5.18 -5.47
C ILE A 141 -13.60 3.96 -4.68
N GLY A 142 -13.46 3.98 -3.35
CA GLY A 142 -13.90 2.89 -2.48
C GLY A 142 -15.41 2.59 -2.59
N VAL A 143 -16.25 3.63 -2.66
CA VAL A 143 -17.71 3.49 -2.79
C VAL A 143 -18.09 2.94 -4.17
N VAL A 144 -17.48 3.44 -5.26
CA VAL A 144 -17.76 2.95 -6.62
C VAL A 144 -17.36 1.48 -6.76
N LEU A 145 -16.17 1.12 -6.27
CA LEU A 145 -15.71 -0.27 -6.30
C LEU A 145 -16.54 -1.18 -5.38
N GLY A 146 -16.91 -0.70 -4.19
CA GLY A 146 -17.79 -1.42 -3.27
C GLY A 146 -19.18 -1.63 -3.87
N TRP A 147 -19.74 -0.63 -4.56
CA TRP A 147 -21.00 -0.76 -5.27
C TRP A 147 -20.90 -1.81 -6.38
N PHE A 148 -19.82 -1.83 -7.15
CA PHE A 148 -19.60 -2.87 -8.16
C PHE A 148 -19.49 -4.26 -7.51
N PHE A 149 -18.74 -4.38 -6.41
CA PHE A 149 -18.58 -5.61 -5.63
C PHE A 149 -19.93 -6.17 -5.16
N PHE A 150 -20.82 -5.31 -4.65
CA PHE A 150 -22.17 -5.71 -4.25
C PHE A 150 -23.10 -5.99 -5.45
N ALA A 151 -23.25 -5.02 -6.36
CA ALA A 151 -24.30 -5.04 -7.38
C ALA A 151 -23.96 -5.90 -8.61
N LYS A 152 -22.67 -6.12 -8.92
CA LYS A 152 -22.25 -6.91 -10.09
C LYS A 152 -21.69 -8.27 -9.72
N LEU A 153 -20.97 -8.39 -8.61
CA LEU A 153 -20.47 -9.68 -8.14
C LEU A 153 -21.43 -10.38 -7.17
N GLY A 154 -22.48 -9.69 -6.69
CA GLY A 154 -23.51 -10.27 -5.83
C GLY A 154 -23.02 -10.55 -4.40
N VAL A 155 -21.87 -10.02 -4.01
CA VAL A 155 -21.28 -10.28 -2.69
C VAL A 155 -21.94 -9.39 -1.65
N ALA A 156 -22.58 -10.00 -0.65
CA ALA A 156 -23.32 -9.33 0.42
C ALA A 156 -22.91 -9.78 1.83
N SER A 157 -21.96 -10.71 1.92
CA SER A 157 -21.41 -11.25 3.16
C SER A 157 -19.91 -10.95 3.26
N PHE A 158 -19.38 -11.11 4.46
CA PHE A 158 -17.95 -11.25 4.68
C PHE A 158 -17.70 -12.34 5.71
N HIS A 159 -16.54 -12.99 5.65
CA HIS A 159 -16.20 -14.08 6.56
C HIS A 159 -15.62 -13.58 7.88
N VAL A 160 -16.08 -14.18 8.97
CA VAL A 160 -15.53 -13.99 10.32
C VAL A 160 -14.77 -15.24 10.74
N PRO A 161 -13.45 -15.16 11.01
CA PRO A 161 -12.67 -16.31 11.43
C PRO A 161 -13.33 -17.04 12.61
N PHE A 162 -13.42 -18.38 12.51
CA PHE A 162 -14.04 -19.27 13.51
C PHE A 162 -15.56 -19.14 13.73
N VAL A 163 -16.22 -18.17 13.10
CA VAL A 163 -17.68 -17.97 13.20
C VAL A 163 -18.37 -18.34 11.88
N GLY A 164 -17.77 -18.00 10.75
CA GLY A 164 -18.32 -18.22 9.41
C GLY A 164 -18.78 -16.95 8.73
N GLU A 165 -19.57 -17.10 7.67
CA GLU A 165 -20.05 -15.98 6.86
C GLU A 165 -21.13 -15.15 7.57
N VAL A 166 -20.96 -13.83 7.57
CA VAL A 166 -21.94 -12.87 8.09
C VAL A 166 -22.49 -12.04 6.94
N ASN A 167 -23.77 -12.23 6.62
CA ASN A 167 -24.46 -11.44 5.61
C ASN A 167 -24.87 -10.07 6.19
N ILE A 168 -24.40 -9.00 5.56
CA ILE A 168 -24.69 -7.62 5.95
C ILE A 168 -25.42 -6.84 4.84
N GLY A 169 -25.77 -7.51 3.73
CA GLY A 169 -26.46 -6.90 2.61
C GLY A 169 -25.66 -5.75 2.00
N TRP A 170 -26.35 -4.65 1.69
CA TRP A 170 -25.77 -3.46 1.07
C TRP A 170 -24.70 -2.76 1.94
N LEU A 171 -24.65 -3.02 3.26
CA LEU A 171 -23.64 -2.46 4.16
C LEU A 171 -22.21 -2.94 3.84
N ILE A 172 -22.06 -3.94 2.97
CA ILE A 172 -20.77 -4.32 2.41
C ILE A 172 -20.13 -3.19 1.61
N VAL A 173 -20.92 -2.29 1.00
CA VAL A 173 -20.41 -1.15 0.21
C VAL A 173 -19.65 -0.14 1.08
N PRO A 174 -20.22 0.42 2.18
CA PRO A 174 -19.46 1.30 3.06
C PRO A 174 -18.31 0.57 3.77
N LEU A 175 -18.44 -0.73 4.07
CA LEU A 175 -17.34 -1.52 4.64
C LEU A 175 -16.16 -1.67 3.66
N PHE A 176 -16.46 -1.93 2.39
CA PHE A 176 -15.46 -1.97 1.30
C PHE A 176 -14.78 -0.62 1.15
N ALA A 177 -15.55 0.46 1.11
CA ALA A 177 -15.01 1.81 1.02
C ALA A 177 -14.11 2.14 2.22
N PHE A 178 -14.53 1.74 3.43
CA PHE A 178 -13.71 1.88 4.63
C PHE A 178 -12.38 1.11 4.51
N ALA A 179 -12.38 -0.15 4.05
CA ALA A 179 -11.17 -0.93 3.87
C ALA A 179 -10.18 -0.27 2.89
N VAL A 180 -10.68 0.24 1.76
CA VAL A 180 -9.88 0.96 0.76
C VAL A 180 -9.30 2.26 1.33
N VAL A 181 -10.13 3.08 1.98
CA VAL A 181 -9.72 4.38 2.53
C VAL A 181 -8.75 4.19 3.69
N ALA A 182 -9.05 3.29 4.62
CA ALA A 182 -8.22 3.03 5.79
C ALA A 182 -6.83 2.54 5.37
N THR A 183 -6.77 1.54 4.48
CA THR A 183 -5.49 0.97 4.01
C THR A 183 -4.71 1.96 3.16
N GLY A 184 -5.37 2.69 2.26
CA GLY A 184 -4.75 3.76 1.47
C GLY A 184 -4.05 4.82 2.32
N ASN A 185 -4.74 5.32 3.35
CA ASN A 185 -4.15 6.30 4.27
C ASN A 185 -3.08 5.67 5.17
N ALA A 186 -3.28 4.45 5.65
CA ALA A 186 -2.30 3.78 6.52
C ALA A 186 -0.96 3.56 5.80
N VAL A 187 -1.00 3.10 4.56
CA VAL A 187 0.22 2.93 3.73
C VAL A 187 0.89 4.27 3.44
N ASN A 188 0.12 5.33 3.13
CA ASN A 188 0.67 6.67 2.94
C ASN A 188 1.35 7.23 4.20
N ILE A 189 0.79 6.96 5.37
CA ILE A 189 1.38 7.34 6.66
C ILE A 189 2.68 6.57 6.94
N SER A 190 2.76 5.29 6.55
CA SER A 190 3.94 4.44 6.72
C SER A 190 5.07 4.71 5.72
N ASP A 191 4.81 5.41 4.60
CA ASP A 191 5.82 5.78 3.59
C ASP A 191 6.69 6.99 4.03
N GLY A 192 7.29 6.87 5.23
CA GLY A 192 8.13 7.90 5.84
C GLY A 192 9.63 7.57 5.88
N MET A 193 10.00 6.30 5.64
CA MET A 193 11.38 5.79 5.72
C MET A 193 11.76 4.92 4.52
N ASP A 194 13.05 4.88 4.22
CA ASP A 194 13.65 4.12 3.11
C ASP A 194 13.34 2.62 3.26
N GLY A 195 12.62 2.04 2.31
CA GLY A 195 12.26 0.63 2.28
C GLY A 195 11.08 0.24 3.18
N LEU A 196 10.60 1.09 4.09
CA LEU A 196 9.59 0.68 5.07
C LEU A 196 8.27 0.26 4.40
N ALA A 197 7.59 1.19 3.73
CA ALA A 197 6.29 0.91 3.14
C ALA A 197 6.38 -0.17 2.04
N GLY A 198 7.40 -0.09 1.17
CA GLY A 198 7.59 -1.06 0.08
C GLY A 198 7.76 -2.50 0.58
N GLY A 199 8.52 -2.70 1.67
CA GLY A 199 8.73 -4.04 2.24
C GLY A 199 7.50 -4.57 2.94
N LEU A 200 6.83 -3.74 3.74
CA LEU A 200 5.58 -4.13 4.39
C LEU A 200 4.49 -4.47 3.37
N LEU A 201 4.38 -3.70 2.29
CA LEU A 201 3.47 -3.99 1.19
C LEU A 201 3.82 -5.33 0.51
N GLY A 202 5.11 -5.57 0.22
CA GLY A 202 5.55 -6.82 -0.40
C GLY A 202 5.20 -8.03 0.45
N ILE A 203 5.40 -7.93 1.77
CA ILE A 203 5.02 -8.96 2.74
C ILE A 203 3.49 -9.16 2.76
N SER A 204 2.70 -8.08 2.84
CA SER A 204 1.24 -8.18 2.88
C SER A 204 0.65 -8.75 1.58
N PHE A 205 1.07 -8.27 0.41
CA PHE A 205 0.63 -8.84 -0.87
C PHE A 205 1.10 -10.28 -1.05
N GLY A 206 2.29 -10.65 -0.57
CA GLY A 206 2.74 -12.03 -0.54
C GLY A 206 1.82 -12.92 0.29
N ALA A 207 1.45 -12.47 1.50
CA ALA A 207 0.53 -13.20 2.37
C ALA A 207 -0.86 -13.38 1.75
N PHE A 208 -1.47 -12.31 1.23
CA PHE A 208 -2.76 -12.40 0.54
C PHE A 208 -2.68 -13.19 -0.76
N GLY A 209 -1.55 -13.15 -1.47
CA GLY A 209 -1.30 -14.00 -2.64
C GLY A 209 -1.27 -15.49 -2.27
N VAL A 210 -0.65 -15.85 -1.15
CA VAL A 210 -0.69 -17.21 -0.61
C VAL A 210 -2.10 -17.61 -0.20
N ILE A 211 -2.85 -16.75 0.51
CA ILE A 211 -4.25 -17.02 0.87
C ILE A 211 -5.09 -17.25 -0.39
N ALA A 212 -4.96 -16.39 -1.40
CA ALA A 212 -5.66 -16.55 -2.67
C ALA A 212 -5.32 -17.87 -3.38
N LEU A 213 -4.06 -18.31 -3.37
CA LEU A 213 -3.67 -19.63 -3.91
C LEU A 213 -4.33 -20.78 -3.14
N LEU A 214 -4.35 -20.69 -1.82
CA LEU A 214 -4.96 -21.73 -0.97
C LEU A 214 -6.47 -21.80 -1.19
N GLN A 215 -7.12 -20.69 -1.50
CA GLN A 215 -8.54 -20.59 -1.90
C GLN A 215 -8.80 -20.94 -3.38
N GLN A 216 -7.79 -21.38 -4.15
CA GLN A 216 -7.89 -21.65 -5.59
C GLN A 216 -8.22 -20.41 -6.47
N HIS A 217 -8.04 -19.19 -5.94
CA HIS A 217 -8.13 -17.93 -6.69
C HIS A 217 -6.80 -17.60 -7.38
N VAL A 218 -6.38 -18.47 -8.30
CA VAL A 218 -5.07 -18.41 -8.98
C VAL A 218 -4.83 -17.08 -9.71
N ILE A 219 -5.87 -16.53 -10.34
CA ILE A 219 -5.80 -15.26 -11.08
C ILE A 219 -5.52 -14.09 -10.13
N LEU A 220 -6.21 -14.05 -8.99
CA LEU A 220 -5.99 -13.03 -7.97
C LEU A 220 -4.61 -13.19 -7.30
N ALA A 221 -4.19 -14.43 -7.04
CA ALA A 221 -2.83 -14.70 -6.57
C ALA A 221 -1.77 -14.21 -7.56
N GLY A 222 -1.95 -14.49 -8.85
CA GLY A 222 -1.10 -13.99 -9.93
C GLY A 222 -0.97 -12.47 -9.92
N PHE A 223 -2.07 -11.76 -9.69
CA PHE A 223 -2.05 -10.31 -9.52
C PHE A 223 -1.26 -9.88 -8.27
N CYS A 224 -1.48 -10.51 -7.12
CA CYS A 224 -0.72 -10.23 -5.89
C CYS A 224 0.78 -10.44 -6.09
N PHE A 225 1.21 -11.53 -6.73
CA PHE A 225 2.62 -11.80 -6.98
C PHE A 225 3.21 -10.89 -8.08
N THR A 226 2.41 -10.42 -9.02
CA THR A 226 2.78 -9.33 -9.97
C THR A 226 3.13 -8.05 -9.19
N VAL A 227 2.29 -7.68 -8.22
CA VAL A 227 2.55 -6.55 -7.32
C VAL A 227 3.84 -6.77 -6.51
N VAL A 228 4.05 -7.97 -5.96
CA VAL A 228 5.29 -8.32 -5.23
C VAL A 228 6.52 -8.17 -6.13
N GLY A 229 6.48 -8.65 -7.38
CA GLY A 229 7.60 -8.51 -8.32
C GLY A 229 7.97 -7.05 -8.58
N VAL A 230 6.99 -6.18 -8.76
CA VAL A 230 7.21 -4.73 -8.89
C VAL A 230 7.78 -4.11 -7.62
N LEU A 231 7.25 -4.48 -6.45
CA LEU A 231 7.75 -3.98 -5.16
C LEU A 231 9.19 -4.42 -4.88
N LEU A 232 9.59 -5.62 -5.30
CA LEU A 232 10.98 -6.07 -5.22
C LEU A 232 11.91 -5.21 -6.09
N SER A 233 11.49 -4.84 -7.30
CA SER A 233 12.24 -3.90 -8.14
C SER A 233 12.32 -2.51 -7.49
N TYR A 234 11.23 -2.01 -6.93
CA TYR A 234 11.23 -0.74 -6.18
C TYR A 234 12.20 -0.77 -4.99
N LEU A 235 12.15 -1.84 -4.18
CA LEU A 235 13.00 -2.01 -3.00
C LEU A 235 14.49 -2.05 -3.34
N TRP A 236 14.87 -2.64 -4.47
CA TRP A 236 16.26 -2.63 -4.95
C TRP A 236 16.86 -1.22 -5.00
N PHE A 237 16.06 -0.21 -5.34
CA PHE A 237 16.51 1.19 -5.42
C PHE A 237 16.09 2.06 -4.22
N ASN A 238 15.17 1.58 -3.39
CA ASN A 238 14.59 2.34 -2.27
C ASN A 238 15.13 1.92 -0.90
N ILE A 239 15.65 0.70 -0.73
CA ILE A 239 16.36 0.32 0.51
C ILE A 239 17.48 1.33 0.77
N TYR A 240 17.65 1.71 2.04
CA TYR A 240 18.58 2.74 2.46
C TYR A 240 19.99 2.49 1.89
N PRO A 241 20.63 3.51 1.27
CA PRO A 241 20.14 4.87 1.06
C PRO A 241 19.27 5.00 -0.22
N ALA A 242 18.02 5.46 -0.10
CA ALA A 242 17.09 5.52 -1.23
C ALA A 242 17.55 6.41 -2.39
N ARG A 243 17.26 5.97 -3.63
CA ARG A 243 17.50 6.73 -4.87
C ARG A 243 16.27 7.51 -5.36
N PHE A 244 15.09 7.09 -4.95
CA PHE A 244 13.82 7.76 -5.18
C PHE A 244 12.78 7.29 -4.14
N PHE A 245 11.71 8.06 -3.98
CA PHE A 245 10.56 7.75 -3.14
C PHE A 245 9.33 7.38 -3.94
N MET A 246 8.55 6.47 -3.37
CA MET A 246 7.24 6.03 -3.87
C MET A 246 6.33 7.19 -4.22
N GLY A 247 6.26 8.18 -3.32
CA GLY A 247 5.32 9.29 -3.43
C GLY A 247 3.89 8.84 -3.12
N ASP A 248 3.00 9.82 -3.09
CA ASP A 248 1.58 9.61 -2.86
C ASP A 248 0.98 8.73 -3.96
N VAL A 249 1.53 8.80 -5.19
CA VAL A 249 1.19 7.89 -6.31
C VAL A 249 1.21 6.44 -5.87
N GLY A 250 2.36 5.97 -5.37
CA GLY A 250 2.49 4.57 -5.00
C GLY A 250 1.70 4.29 -3.75
N SER A 251 1.87 5.07 -2.68
CA SER A 251 1.23 4.73 -1.40
C SER A 251 -0.28 4.59 -1.49
N PHE A 252 -0.96 5.49 -2.23
CA PHE A 252 -2.41 5.37 -2.44
C PHE A 252 -2.78 4.24 -3.39
N ALA A 253 -2.03 4.04 -4.48
CA ALA A 253 -2.25 2.94 -5.41
C ALA A 253 -2.22 1.59 -4.67
N TYR A 254 -1.11 1.27 -4.00
CA TYR A 254 -0.94 -0.02 -3.35
C TYR A 254 -1.81 -0.18 -2.11
N GLY A 255 -2.03 0.89 -1.33
CA GLY A 255 -2.90 0.81 -0.16
C GLY A 255 -4.37 0.61 -0.52
N ALA A 256 -4.89 1.33 -1.52
CA ALA A 256 -6.24 1.10 -2.02
C ALA A 256 -6.38 -0.30 -2.60
N CYS A 257 -5.41 -0.73 -3.41
CA CYS A 257 -5.36 -2.06 -3.99
C CYS A 257 -5.33 -3.18 -2.94
N LEU A 258 -4.53 -3.03 -1.88
CA LEU A 258 -4.43 -4.02 -0.80
C LEU A 258 -5.76 -4.15 -0.04
N GLY A 259 -6.46 -3.04 0.20
CA GLY A 259 -7.80 -3.05 0.78
C GLY A 259 -8.80 -3.82 -0.08
N VAL A 260 -8.75 -3.64 -1.41
CA VAL A 260 -9.58 -4.42 -2.35
C VAL A 260 -9.22 -5.90 -2.36
N VAL A 261 -7.93 -6.25 -2.37
CA VAL A 261 -7.49 -7.65 -2.34
C VAL A 261 -8.04 -8.35 -1.10
N ALA A 262 -7.97 -7.72 0.07
CA ALA A 262 -8.50 -8.30 1.31
C ALA A 262 -10.02 -8.54 1.26
N MET A 263 -10.77 -7.69 0.57
CA MET A 263 -12.21 -7.89 0.32
C MET A 263 -12.46 -9.04 -0.66
N LEU A 264 -11.65 -9.16 -1.72
CA LEU A 264 -11.80 -10.21 -2.73
C LEU A 264 -11.41 -11.61 -2.23
N THR A 265 -10.46 -11.71 -1.30
CA THR A 265 -10.11 -12.98 -0.64
C THR A 265 -11.02 -13.31 0.55
N ASP A 266 -12.09 -12.54 0.73
CA ASP A 266 -13.00 -12.58 1.89
C ASP A 266 -12.27 -12.65 3.24
N SER A 267 -11.16 -11.91 3.34
CA SER A 267 -10.21 -11.97 4.46
C SER A 267 -10.04 -10.60 5.10
N LEU A 268 -11.11 -9.80 5.10
CA LEU A 268 -11.10 -8.43 5.61
C LEU A 268 -10.57 -8.35 7.05
N LEU A 269 -10.95 -9.29 7.92
CA LEU A 269 -10.51 -9.30 9.32
C LEU A 269 -9.06 -9.75 9.50
N LEU A 270 -8.46 -10.37 8.48
CA LEU A 270 -7.03 -10.69 8.47
C LEU A 270 -6.17 -9.51 8.02
N LEU A 271 -6.75 -8.52 7.34
CA LEU A 271 -6.04 -7.30 6.92
C LEU A 271 -5.35 -6.54 8.07
N PRO A 272 -6.01 -6.24 9.21
CA PRO A 272 -5.32 -5.59 10.33
C PRO A 272 -4.29 -6.50 11.03
N VAL A 273 -4.38 -7.82 10.85
CA VAL A 273 -3.38 -8.77 11.37
C VAL A 273 -2.14 -8.77 10.48
N ILE A 274 -2.31 -9.06 9.19
CA ILE A 274 -1.23 -9.10 8.19
C ILE A 274 -0.58 -7.71 8.04
N GLY A 275 -1.40 -6.66 8.03
CA GLY A 275 -1.00 -5.26 7.92
C GLY A 275 -0.82 -4.56 9.27
N LEU A 276 -0.54 -5.28 10.37
CA LEU A 276 -0.50 -4.72 11.72
C LEU A 276 0.34 -3.45 11.83
N LEU A 277 1.49 -3.40 11.17
CA LEU A 277 2.35 -2.22 11.23
C LEU A 277 1.73 -1.01 10.54
N PHE A 278 0.99 -1.17 9.43
CA PHE A 278 0.22 -0.07 8.86
C PHE A 278 -0.83 0.44 9.85
N VAL A 279 -1.49 -0.46 10.58
CA VAL A 279 -2.48 -0.10 11.62
C VAL A 279 -1.83 0.66 12.78
N ILE A 280 -0.68 0.18 13.29
CA ILE A 280 0.05 0.85 14.37
C ILE A 280 0.54 2.23 13.93
N GLU A 281 1.06 2.34 12.71
CA GLU A 281 1.54 3.58 12.11
C GLU A 281 0.39 4.61 12.02
N ALA A 282 -0.72 4.23 11.38
CA ALA A 282 -1.90 5.09 11.28
C ALA A 282 -2.51 5.43 12.65
N GLY A 283 -2.63 4.43 13.53
CA GLY A 283 -3.19 4.57 14.88
C GLY A 283 -2.33 5.47 15.78
N SER A 284 -1.01 5.37 15.70
CA SER A 284 -0.08 6.25 16.43
C SER A 284 -0.21 7.71 15.98
N SER A 285 -0.43 7.94 14.68
CA SER A 285 -0.69 9.28 14.13
C SER A 285 -2.04 9.82 14.60
N LEU A 286 -3.11 9.01 14.50
CA LEU A 286 -4.45 9.39 14.93
C LEU A 286 -4.51 9.73 16.42
N THR A 287 -3.98 8.84 17.27
CA THR A 287 -3.93 9.06 18.74
C THR A 287 -3.14 10.31 19.11
N GLN A 288 -2.03 10.59 18.41
CA GLN A 288 -1.27 11.83 18.60
C GLN A 288 -2.07 13.08 18.22
N ILE A 289 -2.80 13.06 17.09
CA ILE A 289 -3.64 14.18 16.65
C ILE A 289 -4.77 14.42 17.66
N VAL A 290 -5.47 13.36 18.05
CA VAL A 290 -6.57 13.42 19.03
C VAL A 290 -6.07 13.97 20.37
N SER A 291 -4.92 13.50 20.85
CA SER A 291 -4.35 13.96 22.12
C SER A 291 -3.95 15.43 22.09
N LYS A 292 -3.35 15.90 21.00
CA LYS A 292 -3.07 17.33 20.82
C LYS A 292 -4.34 18.18 20.72
N LYS A 293 -5.41 17.66 20.12
CA LYS A 293 -6.67 18.40 19.95
C LYS A 293 -7.42 18.52 21.28
N LEU A 294 -7.57 17.40 21.99
CA LEU A 294 -8.36 17.28 23.22
C LEU A 294 -7.56 17.64 24.48
N PHE A 295 -6.38 17.05 24.66
CA PHE A 295 -5.58 17.19 25.89
C PHE A 295 -4.44 18.21 25.79
N LYS A 296 -4.22 18.79 24.59
CA LYS A 296 -3.12 19.74 24.30
C LYS A 296 -1.72 19.22 24.65
N ARG A 297 -1.55 17.89 24.73
CA ARG A 297 -0.29 17.21 25.06
C ARG A 297 0.12 16.26 23.93
N LYS A 298 1.40 15.94 23.86
CA LYS A 298 1.94 14.93 22.93
C LYS A 298 2.08 13.59 23.67
N ILE A 299 1.68 12.49 23.04
CA ILE A 299 1.90 11.13 23.53
C ILE A 299 3.28 10.65 23.06
N PHE A 300 3.54 10.77 21.76
CA PHE A 300 4.83 10.41 21.15
C PHE A 300 5.69 11.67 20.91
N LEU A 301 7.02 11.51 20.90
CA LEU A 301 7.93 12.61 20.56
C LEU A 301 7.65 13.18 19.15
N SER A 302 7.45 12.27 18.21
CA SER A 302 7.00 12.51 16.84
C SER A 302 6.04 11.37 16.47
N ALA A 303 5.03 11.64 15.67
CA ALA A 303 4.18 10.61 15.08
C ALA A 303 4.32 10.71 13.56
N PRO A 304 4.31 9.59 12.82
CA PRO A 304 3.99 8.21 13.26
C PRO A 304 5.08 7.50 14.09
N ILE A 305 4.81 6.25 14.53
CA ILE A 305 5.67 5.53 15.47
C ILE A 305 7.10 5.33 14.99
N HIS A 306 7.34 5.15 13.69
CA HIS A 306 8.70 5.07 13.18
C HIS A 306 9.52 6.35 13.47
N HIS A 307 8.94 7.53 13.30
CA HIS A 307 9.62 8.78 13.64
C HIS A 307 9.76 8.98 15.14
N HIS A 308 8.89 8.36 15.96
CA HIS A 308 9.13 8.29 17.40
C HIS A 308 10.39 7.50 17.71
N LEU A 309 10.57 6.34 17.07
CA LEU A 309 11.74 5.47 17.23
C LEU A 309 13.03 6.15 16.76
N GLU A 310 12.99 6.87 15.64
CA GLU A 310 14.12 7.71 15.21
C GLU A 310 14.44 8.82 16.23
N ALA A 311 13.42 9.48 16.77
CA ALA A 311 13.59 10.57 17.72
C ALA A 311 14.20 10.13 19.06
N ILE A 312 14.01 8.85 19.46
CA ILE A 312 14.69 8.26 20.63
C ILE A 312 16.09 7.70 20.29
N GLY A 313 16.57 7.86 19.05
CA GLY A 313 17.93 7.54 18.64
C GLY A 313 18.10 6.22 17.88
N TRP A 314 17.03 5.57 17.42
CA TRP A 314 17.19 4.38 16.58
C TRP A 314 17.60 4.76 15.14
N PRO A 315 18.58 4.08 14.53
CA PRO A 315 18.89 4.25 13.11
C PRO A 315 17.69 3.86 12.23
N GLU A 316 17.47 4.60 11.14
CA GLU A 316 16.40 4.35 10.15
C GLU A 316 16.42 2.91 9.62
N THR A 317 17.61 2.38 9.31
CA THR A 317 17.81 0.99 8.87
C THR A 317 17.37 -0.02 9.94
N LYS A 318 17.65 0.26 11.22
CA LYS A 318 17.25 -0.60 12.34
C LYS A 318 15.74 -0.63 12.50
N VAL A 319 15.06 0.51 12.37
CA VAL A 319 13.59 0.56 12.44
C VAL A 319 12.99 -0.23 11.28
N THR A 320 13.43 0.05 10.05
CA THR A 320 12.93 -0.60 8.83
C THR A 320 13.08 -2.13 8.89
N MET A 321 14.28 -2.64 9.19
CA MET A 321 14.52 -4.08 9.23
C MET A 321 13.72 -4.78 10.33
N ARG A 322 13.57 -4.14 11.50
CA ARG A 322 12.74 -4.70 12.59
C ARG A 322 11.26 -4.73 12.23
N PHE A 323 10.79 -3.70 11.53
CA PHE A 323 9.41 -3.63 11.06
C PHE A 323 9.16 -4.72 10.01
N TRP A 324 10.10 -4.99 9.12
CA TRP A 324 9.97 -6.11 8.18
C TRP A 324 9.90 -7.46 8.89
N VAL A 325 10.75 -7.70 9.91
CA VAL A 325 10.69 -8.94 10.70
C VAL A 325 9.33 -9.11 11.36
N ILE A 326 8.81 -8.06 12.02
CA ILE A 326 7.47 -8.07 12.62
C ILE A 326 6.40 -8.31 11.54
N GLY A 327 6.51 -7.65 10.38
CA GLY A 327 5.63 -7.83 9.24
C GLY A 327 5.59 -9.29 8.77
N CYS A 328 6.74 -9.95 8.62
CA CYS A 328 6.82 -11.36 8.23
C CYS A 328 6.15 -12.28 9.27
N VAL A 329 6.39 -12.05 10.56
CA VAL A 329 5.75 -12.82 11.65
C VAL A 329 4.23 -12.65 11.60
N MET A 330 3.75 -11.42 11.45
CA MET A 330 2.33 -11.12 11.39
C MET A 330 1.66 -11.66 10.13
N ALA A 331 2.36 -11.64 9.00
CA ALA A 331 1.91 -12.29 7.76
C ALA A 331 1.76 -13.81 7.95
N PHE A 332 2.75 -14.46 8.58
CA PHE A 332 2.67 -15.89 8.89
C PHE A 332 1.48 -16.21 9.81
N ILE A 333 1.29 -15.43 10.88
CA ILE A 333 0.11 -15.56 11.76
C ILE A 333 -1.18 -15.36 10.97
N GLY A 334 -1.25 -14.36 10.10
CA GLY A 334 -2.41 -14.11 9.25
C GLY A 334 -2.77 -15.28 8.34
N VAL A 335 -1.77 -15.89 7.68
CA VAL A 335 -1.98 -17.09 6.85
C VAL A 335 -2.40 -18.29 7.71
N MET A 336 -1.82 -18.47 8.90
CA MET A 336 -2.27 -19.51 9.83
C MET A 336 -3.72 -19.31 10.26
N LEU A 337 -4.14 -18.08 10.53
CA LEU A 337 -5.52 -17.75 10.89
C LEU A 337 -6.48 -17.95 9.71
N ALA A 338 -6.04 -17.72 8.46
CA ALA A 338 -6.84 -18.06 7.28
C ALA A 338 -7.12 -19.57 7.21
N LEU A 339 -6.07 -20.38 7.42
CA LEU A 339 -6.16 -21.85 7.42
C LEU A 339 -7.02 -22.39 8.57
N ALA A 340 -6.79 -21.92 9.80
CA ALA A 340 -7.50 -22.42 10.98
C ALA A 340 -8.92 -21.84 11.11
N GLY A 341 -9.13 -20.62 10.64
CA GLY A 341 -10.35 -19.84 10.83
C GLY A 341 -11.43 -20.09 9.80
N GLY A 342 -11.28 -21.12 8.95
CA GLY A 342 -12.28 -21.52 7.95
C GLY A 342 -12.39 -20.60 6.73
N HIS A 343 -11.35 -19.81 6.40
CA HIS A 343 -11.34 -19.01 5.16
C HIS A 343 -10.95 -19.85 3.93
N ILE A 344 -10.36 -21.02 4.17
CA ILE A 344 -9.88 -21.96 3.17
C ILE A 344 -10.63 -23.26 3.46
N ALA A 345 -11.53 -23.64 2.55
CA ALA A 345 -12.37 -24.83 2.65
C ALA A 345 -11.78 -26.00 1.87
#